data_AF-A0A6G2DH01-F1
#
_entry.id   AF-A0A6G2DH01-F1
#
_cell.length_a   1.000
_cell.length_b   1.000
_cell.length_c   1.000
_cell.angle_alpha   90.00
_cell.angle_beta   90.00
_cell.angle_gamma   90.00
#
_symmetry.space_group_name_H-M   'P 1'
#
loop_
_entity.id
_entity.type
_entity.pdbx_description
1 polymer ?
#
loop_
_entity_poly.entity_id
_entity_poly.type
_entity_poly.pdbx_seq_one_letter_code
_entity_poly.pdbx_strand_id
1 'polypeptide(L)'
;PVSVGDLQVEGALALILKDAIKPNLVQTIYGTPAFVHGGPFANIAHGCNSVLATTTALHLADYTVTEAGFGADLGAEKFLDIKTPNLPTSPDAVVIVATL
;
A
#
# COMPACT_ATOMS: atom_id res chain seq x y z
N PRO A 1 22.32 -19.36 -1.04
CA PRO A 1 21.95 -17.96 -1.33
C PRO A 1 22.76 -17.04 -0.42
N VAL A 2 23.11 -15.84 -0.87
CA VAL A 2 23.68 -14.79 0.00
C VAL A 2 22.61 -13.73 0.17
N SER A 3 22.34 -13.33 1.41
CA SER A 3 21.31 -12.38 1.79
C SER A 3 21.90 -11.03 2.20
N VAL A 4 21.04 -10.02 2.37
CA VAL A 4 21.44 -8.70 2.87
C VAL A 4 22.01 -8.78 4.30
N GLY A 5 21.53 -9.71 5.12
CA GLY A 5 22.03 -9.91 6.49
C GLY A 5 23.45 -10.48 6.52
N ASP A 6 23.81 -11.33 5.57
CA ASP A 6 25.19 -11.83 5.43
C ASP A 6 26.19 -10.70 5.11
N LEU A 7 25.71 -9.58 4.56
CA LEU A 7 26.49 -8.38 4.26
C LEU A 7 26.52 -7.36 5.41
N GLN A 8 25.76 -7.59 6.50
CA GLN A 8 25.68 -6.70 7.68
C GLN A 8 25.25 -5.25 7.38
N VAL A 9 24.43 -5.02 6.33
CA VAL A 9 23.98 -3.67 5.92
C VAL A 9 22.51 -3.38 6.22
N GLU A 10 21.77 -4.31 6.83
CA GLU A 10 20.33 -4.17 7.10
C GLU A 10 19.98 -2.94 7.96
N GLY A 11 20.78 -2.65 8.99
CA GLY A 11 20.60 -1.50 9.86
C GLY A 11 20.83 -0.17 9.12
N ALA A 12 21.81 -0.13 8.22
CA ALA A 12 22.07 1.06 7.40
C ALA A 12 20.93 1.30 6.39
N LEU A 13 20.41 0.25 5.76
CA LEU A 13 19.25 0.33 4.88
C LEU A 13 17.99 0.78 5.63
N ALA A 14 17.75 0.24 6.84
CA ALA A 14 16.64 0.68 7.67
C ALA A 14 16.79 2.17 8.08
N LEU A 15 18.02 2.61 8.40
CA LEU A 15 18.29 3.98 8.80
C LEU A 15 17.94 4.99 7.70
N ILE A 16 18.32 4.73 6.44
CA ILE A 16 17.99 5.62 5.33
C ILE A 16 16.49 5.65 5.01
N LEU A 17 15.74 4.62 5.42
CA LEU A 17 14.28 4.53 5.25
C LEU A 17 13.48 5.00 6.47
N LYS A 18 14.13 5.36 7.57
CA LYS A 18 13.50 5.67 8.87
C LYS A 18 12.40 6.73 8.77
N ASP A 19 12.64 7.81 8.04
CA ASP A 19 11.63 8.86 7.85
C ASP A 19 10.74 8.57 6.64
N ALA A 20 11.30 7.95 5.60
CA ALA A 20 10.57 7.60 4.39
C ALA A 20 9.44 6.59 4.63
N ILE A 21 9.51 5.77 5.68
CA ILE A 21 8.47 4.80 6.02
C ILE A 21 7.18 5.46 6.55
N LYS A 22 7.21 6.74 6.95
CA LYS A 22 6.05 7.45 7.49
C LYS A 22 5.09 7.85 6.36
N PRO A 23 3.77 7.54 6.45
CA PRO A 23 2.81 7.94 5.42
C PRO A 23 2.71 9.46 5.27
N ASN A 24 2.66 9.94 4.03
CA ASN A 24 2.54 11.38 3.73
C ASN A 24 1.07 11.79 3.69
N LEU A 25 0.67 12.69 4.59
CA LEU A 25 -0.68 13.26 4.61
C LEU A 25 -0.78 14.45 3.65
N VAL A 26 -1.74 14.40 2.75
CA VAL A 26 -2.14 15.48 1.83
C VAL A 26 -3.66 15.61 1.83
N GLN A 27 -4.22 16.43 0.94
CA GLN A 27 -5.66 16.61 0.80
C GLN A 27 -6.09 16.62 -0.67
N THR A 28 -7.34 16.23 -0.92
CA THR A 28 -8.00 16.43 -2.22
C THR A 28 -8.41 17.90 -2.43
N ILE A 29 -8.90 18.24 -3.63
CA ILE A 29 -9.40 19.60 -3.94
C ILE A 29 -10.59 20.05 -3.07
N TYR A 30 -11.27 19.12 -2.40
CA TYR A 30 -12.39 19.40 -1.49
C TYR A 30 -12.00 19.25 -0.01
N GLY A 31 -10.70 19.18 0.31
CA GLY A 31 -10.21 19.10 1.68
C GLY A 31 -10.28 17.72 2.34
N THR A 32 -10.71 16.67 1.61
CA THR A 32 -10.70 15.29 2.14
C THR A 32 -9.25 14.84 2.38
N PRO A 33 -8.91 14.33 3.58
CA PRO A 33 -7.58 13.79 3.87
C PRO A 33 -7.21 12.62 2.95
N ALA A 34 -5.95 12.56 2.51
CA ALA A 34 -5.45 11.46 1.68
C ALA A 34 -4.00 11.11 2.06
N PHE A 35 -3.68 9.81 2.11
CA PHE A 35 -2.31 9.33 2.24
C PHE A 35 -1.73 8.95 0.88
N VAL A 36 -0.53 9.45 0.57
CA VAL A 36 0.25 9.07 -0.62
C VAL A 36 1.56 8.43 -0.18
N HIS A 37 1.65 7.10 -0.28
CA HIS A 37 2.79 6.37 0.27
C HIS A 37 2.99 4.97 -0.35
N GLY A 38 4.20 4.67 -0.78
CA GLY A 38 4.53 3.48 -1.57
C GLY A 38 4.21 3.65 -3.05
N GLY A 39 4.64 2.68 -3.86
CA GLY A 39 4.41 2.66 -5.30
C GLY A 39 5.18 1.54 -6.02
N PRO A 40 5.02 0.27 -5.62
CA PRO A 40 5.63 -0.85 -6.32
C PRO A 40 4.92 -1.12 -7.66
N PHE A 41 5.60 -1.80 -8.57
CA PHE A 41 4.99 -2.28 -9.81
C PHE A 41 3.87 -3.30 -9.53
N ALA A 42 2.90 -3.39 -10.44
CA ALA A 42 1.79 -4.34 -10.36
C ALA A 42 2.02 -5.64 -11.17
N ASN A 43 3.08 -5.73 -11.97
CA ASN A 43 3.46 -6.94 -12.70
C ASN A 43 4.43 -7.83 -11.88
N ILE A 44 5.59 -7.30 -11.48
CA ILE A 44 6.63 -8.00 -10.71
C ILE A 44 6.49 -7.85 -9.19
N ALA A 45 5.52 -7.07 -8.73
CA ALA A 45 5.14 -6.91 -7.33
C ALA A 45 3.61 -6.76 -7.23
N HIS A 46 3.10 -6.35 -6.07
CA HIS A 46 1.68 -6.37 -5.75
C HIS A 46 0.92 -5.07 -6.08
N GLY A 47 1.57 -4.03 -6.59
CA GLY A 47 0.88 -2.87 -7.19
C GLY A 47 0.02 -2.01 -6.27
N CYS A 48 0.27 -1.99 -4.96
CA CYS A 48 -0.55 -1.25 -4.00
C CYS A 48 0.26 -0.19 -3.25
N ASN A 49 -0.42 0.82 -2.67
CA ASN A 49 0.17 1.68 -1.65
C ASN A 49 0.57 0.84 -0.40
N SER A 50 1.39 1.41 0.48
CA SER A 50 1.92 0.68 1.65
C SER A 50 0.83 0.15 2.59
N VAL A 51 1.09 -0.97 3.25
CA VAL A 51 0.28 -1.48 4.38
C VAL A 51 0.12 -0.42 5.47
N LEU A 52 1.20 0.25 5.87
CA LEU A 52 1.16 1.23 6.96
C LEU A 52 0.18 2.39 6.69
N ALA A 53 0.14 2.92 5.46
CA ALA A 53 -0.82 3.97 5.09
C ALA A 53 -2.27 3.46 5.13
N THR A 54 -2.54 2.26 4.58
CA THR A 54 -3.90 1.68 4.61
C THR A 54 -4.35 1.40 6.05
N THR A 55 -3.50 0.79 6.89
CA THR A 55 -3.80 0.53 8.30
C THR A 55 -4.00 1.83 9.10
N THR A 56 -3.20 2.87 8.82
CA THR A 56 -3.36 4.17 9.47
C THR A 56 -4.70 4.81 9.09
N ALA A 57 -5.11 4.75 7.83
CA ALA A 57 -6.42 5.24 7.40
C ALA A 57 -7.58 4.46 8.05
N LEU A 58 -7.48 3.13 8.12
CA LEU A 58 -8.49 2.27 8.76
C LEU A 58 -8.71 2.59 10.24
N HIS A 59 -7.70 3.10 10.95
CA HIS A 59 -7.84 3.51 12.34
C HIS A 59 -8.35 4.95 12.52
N LEU A 60 -8.24 5.82 11.50
CA LEU A 60 -8.53 7.26 11.62
C LEU A 60 -9.82 7.69 10.92
N ALA A 61 -10.42 6.84 10.08
CA ALA A 61 -11.60 7.16 9.29
C ALA A 61 -12.63 6.03 9.33
N ASP A 62 -13.91 6.39 9.23
CA ASP A 62 -15.01 5.42 9.13
C ASP A 62 -14.96 4.61 7.83
N TYR A 63 -14.43 5.22 6.76
CA TYR A 63 -14.25 4.58 5.45
C TYR A 63 -12.85 4.88 4.92
N THR A 64 -12.17 3.82 4.46
CA THR A 64 -10.87 3.91 3.79
C THR A 64 -11.01 3.42 2.35
N VAL A 65 -10.84 4.34 1.39
CA VAL A 65 -10.79 4.00 -0.04
C VAL A 65 -9.33 3.84 -0.47
N THR A 66 -9.02 2.75 -1.18
CA THR A 66 -7.68 2.45 -1.71
C THR A 66 -7.81 1.77 -3.07
N GLU A 67 -6.70 1.59 -3.77
CA GLU A 67 -6.65 1.04 -5.12
C GLU A 67 -5.45 0.09 -5.30
N ALA A 68 -5.49 -0.67 -6.39
CA ALA A 68 -4.40 -1.50 -6.87
C ALA A 68 -4.21 -1.28 -8.38
N GLY A 69 -2.96 -1.32 -8.84
CA GLY A 69 -2.62 -1.04 -10.24
C GLY A 69 -3.03 -2.14 -11.23
N PHE A 70 -3.20 -1.77 -12.50
CA PHE A 70 -3.76 -2.61 -13.58
C PHE A 70 -5.23 -3.01 -13.35
N GLY A 71 -5.72 -4.04 -14.04
CA GLY A 71 -7.06 -4.58 -13.90
C GLY A 71 -7.21 -5.49 -12.68
N ALA A 72 -8.43 -5.96 -12.44
CA ALA A 72 -8.74 -6.84 -11.32
C ALA A 72 -8.03 -8.21 -11.42
N ASP A 73 -7.66 -8.63 -12.63
CA ASP A 73 -6.89 -9.84 -12.94
C ASP A 73 -5.45 -9.81 -12.43
N LEU A 74 -4.90 -8.63 -12.12
CA LEU A 74 -3.56 -8.48 -11.56
C LEU A 74 -3.58 -7.71 -10.25
N GLY A 75 -4.14 -6.49 -10.24
CA GLY A 75 -4.11 -5.61 -9.08
C GLY A 75 -4.98 -6.14 -7.94
N ALA A 76 -6.24 -6.44 -8.24
CA ALA A 76 -7.19 -6.87 -7.20
C ALA A 76 -6.84 -8.26 -6.66
N GLU A 77 -6.46 -9.21 -7.52
CA GLU A 77 -5.96 -10.54 -7.09
C GLU A 77 -4.80 -10.37 -6.09
N LYS A 78 -3.76 -9.61 -6.44
CA LYS A 78 -2.61 -9.38 -5.54
C LYS A 78 -2.98 -8.57 -4.30
N PHE A 79 -3.93 -7.65 -4.38
CA PHE A 79 -4.41 -6.95 -3.19
C PHE A 79 -5.06 -7.95 -2.22
N LEU A 80 -5.91 -8.83 -2.71
CA LEU A 80 -6.66 -9.80 -1.90
C LEU A 80 -5.75 -10.92 -1.38
N ASP A 81 -4.88 -11.46 -2.22
CA ASP A 81 -4.08 -12.65 -1.89
C ASP A 81 -2.73 -12.33 -1.23
N ILE A 82 -2.16 -11.12 -1.46
CA ILE A 82 -0.85 -10.72 -0.91
C ILE A 82 -0.98 -9.62 0.14
N LYS A 83 -1.71 -8.54 -0.14
CA LYS A 83 -1.76 -7.38 0.77
C LYS A 83 -2.74 -7.59 1.94
N THR A 84 -3.94 -8.11 1.67
CA THR A 84 -5.00 -8.27 2.67
C THR A 84 -4.61 -9.14 3.86
N PRO A 85 -3.84 -10.25 3.71
CA PRO A 85 -3.33 -11.00 4.86
C PRO A 85 -2.43 -10.20 5.81
N ASN A 86 -1.92 -9.04 5.37
CA ASN A 86 -1.08 -8.14 6.14
C ASN A 86 -1.85 -6.89 6.63
N LEU A 87 -3.17 -6.83 6.43
CA LEU A 87 -4.06 -5.77 6.92
C LEU A 87 -4.85 -6.24 8.16
N PRO A 88 -5.36 -5.31 8.99
CA PRO A 88 -6.17 -5.67 10.16
C PRO A 88 -7.57 -6.19 9.80
N THR A 89 -8.04 -5.96 8.57
CA THR A 89 -9.34 -6.41 8.08
C THR A 89 -9.30 -6.66 6.56
N SER A 90 -10.34 -7.31 6.05
CA SER A 90 -10.58 -7.50 4.60
C SER A 90 -11.42 -6.37 4.02
N PRO A 91 -11.39 -6.13 2.70
CA PRO A 91 -12.26 -5.15 2.05
C PRO A 91 -13.75 -5.50 2.24
N ASP A 92 -14.55 -4.55 2.71
CA ASP A 92 -16.01 -4.69 2.83
C ASP A 92 -16.74 -4.58 1.48
N ALA A 93 -16.12 -3.91 0.51
CA ALA A 93 -16.64 -3.71 -0.84
C ALA A 93 -15.51 -3.51 -1.87
N VAL A 94 -15.80 -3.78 -3.14
CA VAL A 94 -14.89 -3.58 -4.28
C VAL A 94 -15.62 -2.78 -5.37
N VAL A 95 -14.94 -1.77 -5.92
CA VAL A 95 -15.44 -0.96 -7.05
C VAL A 95 -14.61 -1.28 -8.29
N ILE A 96 -15.25 -1.78 -9.34
CA ILE A 96 -14.62 -2.06 -10.64
C ILE A 96 -14.95 -0.91 -11.59
N VAL A 97 -13.94 -0.13 -11.95
CA VAL A 97 -14.08 0.99 -12.89
C VAL A 97 -14.14 0.48 -14.33
N ALA A 98 -15.06 1.02 -15.13
CA ALA A 98 -15.22 0.70 -16.55
C ALA A 98 -15.70 1.94 -17.34
N THR A 99 -15.46 1.95 -18.65
CA THR A 99 -15.92 2.98 -19.61
C THR A 99 -16.46 2.29 -20.87
N LEU A 100 -17.52 2.84 -21.50
CA LEU A 100 -18.14 2.32 -22.73
C LEU A 100 -17.24 2.41 -23.96
#